data_AF-A0A847WMP1-F1
#
_entry.id   AF-A0A847WMP1-F1
#
_cell.length_a   1.000
_cell.length_b   1.000
_cell.length_c   1.000
_cell.angle_alpha   90.00
_cell.angle_beta   90.00
_cell.angle_gamma   90.00
#
_symmetry.space_group_name_H-M   'P 1'
#
loop_
_entity.id
_entity.type
_entity.pdbx_description
1 polymer ?
#
loop_
_entity_poly.entity_id
_entity_poly.type
_entity_poly.pdbx_seq_one_letter_code
_entity_poly.pdbx_strand_id
1 'polypeptide(L)' 'MMILKNAVKLSYATTKTMKDFAADLGVSPGLIYSWRKIYTDTGDKTKLTSSTNL' A
#
# COMPACT_ATOMS: atom_id res chain seq x y z
N MET A 1 10.09 -3.18 6.80
CA MET A 1 8.67 -3.63 6.65
C MET A 1 7.66 -2.68 7.32
N MET A 2 7.98 -2.02 8.45
CA MET A 2 7.01 -1.15 9.18
C MET A 2 6.52 0.09 8.38
N ILE A 3 7.38 0.71 7.57
CA ILE A 3 7.04 1.93 6.81
C ILE A 3 5.91 1.68 5.78
N LEU A 4 5.91 0.51 5.14
CA LEU A 4 4.97 0.17 4.07
C LEU A 4 3.53 0.04 4.56
N LYS A 5 3.31 -0.66 5.67
CA LYS A 5 1.96 -0.90 6.20
C LYS A 5 1.29 0.39 6.64
N ASN A 6 2.04 1.29 7.27
CA ASN A 6 1.53 2.59 7.69
C ASN A 6 1.26 3.50 6.48
N ALA A 7 2.15 3.51 5.48
CA ALA A 7 1.92 4.27 4.25
C ALA A 7 0.66 3.79 3.50
N VAL A 8 0.40 2.48 3.45
CA VAL A 8 -0.81 1.93 2.83
C VAL A 8 -2.06 2.34 3.60
N LYS A 9 -2.09 2.17 4.93
CA LYS A 9 -3.22 2.62 5.77
C LYS A 9 -3.51 4.11 5.61
N LEU A 10 -2.47 4.95 5.70
CA LEU A 10 -2.58 6.40 5.54
C LEU A 10 -3.04 6.77 4.14
N SER A 11 -2.67 6.00 3.11
CA SER A 11 -3.16 6.25 1.76
C SER A 11 -4.68 6.11 1.67
N TYR A 12 -5.30 5.17 2.40
CA TYR A 12 -6.75 4.99 2.40
C TYR A 12 -7.49 6.01 3.28
N ALA A 13 -6.81 6.54 4.32
CA ALA A 13 -7.39 7.51 5.25
C ALA A 13 -7.16 8.98 4.84
N THR A 14 -6.22 9.26 3.94
CA THR A 14 -5.87 10.64 3.56
C THR A 14 -6.92 11.27 2.65
N THR A 15 -7.23 12.54 2.90
CA THR A 15 -8.03 13.38 2.00
C THR A 15 -7.18 14.06 0.92
N LYS A 16 -5.84 13.93 1.00
CA LYS A 16 -4.91 14.47 0.00
C LYS A 16 -4.97 13.65 -1.29
N THR A 17 -4.58 14.28 -2.40
CA THR A 17 -4.37 13.55 -3.64
C THR A 17 -3.22 12.55 -3.48
N MET A 18 -3.23 11.46 -4.25
CA MET A 18 -2.12 10.49 -4.22
C MET A 18 -0.78 11.11 -4.65
N LYS A 19 -0.79 12.21 -5.42
CA LYS A 19 0.42 12.95 -5.77
C LYS A 19 1.03 13.63 -4.55
N ASP A 20 0.23 14.39 -3.82
CA ASP A 20 0.69 15.15 -2.66
C ASP A 20 1.09 14.21 -1.53
N PHE A 21 0.31 13.15 -1.30
CA PHE A 21 0.63 12.13 -0.32
C PHE A 21 1.94 11.39 -0.66
N ALA A 22 2.21 11.12 -1.94
CA ALA A 22 3.47 10.52 -2.36
C ALA A 22 4.66 11.48 -2.19
N ALA A 23 4.45 12.77 -2.48
CA ALA A 23 5.45 13.80 -2.26
C ALA A 23 5.82 13.94 -0.77
N ASP A 24 4.83 13.92 0.14
CA ASP A 24 5.05 13.95 1.60
C ASP A 24 5.90 12.76 2.08
N LEU A 25 5.74 11.60 1.43
CA LEU A 25 6.49 10.38 1.75
C LEU A 25 7.83 10.29 1.00
N GLY A 26 8.13 11.21 0.08
CA GLY A 26 9.33 11.17 -0.77
C GLY A 26 9.35 9.99 -1.75
N VAL A 27 8.18 9.48 -2.16
CA VAL A 27 8.05 8.32 -3.07
C VAL A 27 7.28 8.70 -4.33
N SER A 28 7.32 7.82 -5.34
CA SER A 28 6.50 7.99 -6.53
C SER A 28 5.04 7.57 -6.27
N PRO A 29 4.04 8.25 -6.85
CA PRO A 29 2.64 7.85 -6.71
C PRO A 29 2.35 6.42 -7.19
N GLY A 30 3.06 5.98 -8.24
CA GLY A 30 2.95 4.61 -8.77
C GLY A 30 3.37 3.53 -7.77
N LEU A 31 4.30 3.86 -6.86
CA LEU A 31 4.73 2.95 -5.81
C LEU A 31 3.63 2.72 -4.76
N ILE A 32 2.84 3.76 -4.46
CA ILE A 32 1.68 3.66 -3.56
C ILE A 32 0.61 2.72 -4.15
N TYR A 33 0.31 2.85 -5.46
CA TYR A 33 -0.61 1.92 -6.13
C TYR A 33 -0.09 0.49 -6.12
N SER A 34 1.22 0.29 -6.29
CA SER A 34 1.84 -1.03 -6.19
C SER A 34 1.69 -1.61 -4.79
N TRP A 35 1.88 -0.80 -3.74
CA TRP A 35 1.68 -1.24 -2.38
C TRP A 35 0.23 -1.59 -2.07
N ARG A 36 -0.75 -0.85 -2.58
CA ARG A 36 -2.18 -1.19 -2.46
C ARG A 36 -2.59 -2.49 -3.15
N LYS A 37 -1.83 -2.96 -4.13
CA LYS A 37 -2.04 -4.29 -4.75
C LYS A 37 -1.50 -5.42 -3.87
N ILE A 38 -0.42 -5.16 -3.15
CA ILE A 38 0.31 -6.14 -2.33
C ILE A 38 -0.24 -6.21 -0.91
N TYR A 39 -0.80 -5.10 -0.42
CA TYR A 39 -1.31 -4.96 0.93
C TYR A 39 -2.77 -4.50 0.90
N THR A 40 -3.59 -5.11 1.76
CA THR A 40 -4.96 -4.68 2.03
C THR A 40 -4.97 -3.29 2.69
N ASP A 41 -6.14 -2.67 2.75
CA ASP A 41 -6.40 -1.44 3.51
C ASP A 41 -6.02 -1.55 5.00
N THR A 42 -6.08 -2.76 5.57
CA THR A 42 -5.59 -3.08 6.93
C THR A 42 -4.07 -3.23 7.02
N GLY A 43 -3.34 -3.15 5.90
CA GLY A 43 -1.89 -3.33 5.84
C GLY A 43 -1.44 -4.79 5.99
N ASP A 44 -2.37 -5.75 5.87
CA ASP A 44 -2.04 -7.15 5.76
C ASP A 44 -1.57 -7.43 4.34
N LYS A 45 -0.53 -8.25 4.19
CA LYS A 45 -0.16 -8.70 2.85
C LYS A 45 -1.35 -9.46 2.29
N THR A 46 -1.77 -9.12 1.08
CA THR A 46 -2.62 -10.01 0.29
C THR A 46 -1.85 -11.32 0.24
N LYS A 47 -2.31 -12.34 0.97
CA LYS A 47 -1.80 -13.70 0.78
C LYS A 47 -2.06 -13.96 -0.70
N LEU A 48 -1.02 -13.89 -1.52
CA LEU A 48 -1.03 -14.60 -2.77
C LEU A 48 -1.19 -16.04 -2.32
N THR A 49 -2.44 -16.50 -2.33
CA THR A 49 -2.77 -17.86 -1.93
C THR A 49 -1.96 -18.75 -2.85
N SER A 50 -0.96 -19.41 -2.29
CA SER A 50 -0.39 -20.62 -2.87
C SER A 50 -1.49 -21.66 -2.83
N SER A 51 -2.44 -21.53 -3.75
CA SER A 51 -3.34 -22.60 -4.12
C SER A 51 -2.56 -23.50 -5.07
N THR A 52 -1.92 -24.50 -4.51
CA THR A 52 -1.76 -25.78 -5.18
C THR A 52 -1.81 -26.87 -4.11
N ASN A 53 -3.04 -27.33 -3.85
CA ASN A 53 -3.27 -28.72 -3.50
C ASN A 53 -2.80 -29.56 -4.70
N LEU A 54 -1.82 -30.43 -4.47
CA LEU A 54 -1.63 -31.72 -5.14
C LEU A 54 -0.69 -32.56 -4.27
#